data_AF-A0A3C1T8R3-F1
#
_entry.id   AF-A0A3C1T8R3-F1
#
_cell.length_a   1.000
_cell.length_b   1.000
_cell.length_c   1.000
_cell.angle_alpha   90.00
_cell.angle_beta   90.00
_cell.angle_gamma   90.00
#
_symmetry.space_group_name_H-M   'P 1'
#
loop_
_entity.id
_entity.type
_entity.pdbx_description
1 polymer ?
#
loop_
_entity_poly.entity_id
_entity_poly.type
_entity_poly.pdbx_seq_one_letter_code
_entity_poly.pdbx_strand_id
1 'polypeptide(L)'
;MSLSVEAIHKEFTIKQISYDTLSNSVKTEIFKYLQGKNVKVENFIKNVENIVFDILKFPPQPRDIFSGNVDAREIKRISEKYGFSCKTNAKKTSNGSKLLTVKSRRNDLAHGFISFQECGKEYSIQDLILIKKEVIAYISEILNNIQEYLDNRMYLK
;
A
#
# COMPACT_ATOMS: atom_id res chain seq x y z
N MET A 1 38.80 -28.55 1.74
CA MET A 1 37.69 -28.11 0.85
C MET A 1 36.40 -27.87 1.62
N SER A 2 35.88 -28.81 2.42
CA SER A 2 34.66 -28.61 3.24
C SER A 2 34.74 -27.42 4.19
N LEU A 3 35.86 -27.26 4.91
CA LEU A 3 36.11 -26.14 5.82
C LEU A 3 36.15 -24.77 5.10
N SER A 4 36.57 -24.75 3.84
CA SER A 4 36.65 -23.54 3.03
C SER A 4 35.26 -23.07 2.59
N VAL A 5 34.34 -24.00 2.31
CA VAL A 5 32.94 -23.70 1.99
C VAL A 5 32.18 -23.24 3.24
N GLU A 6 32.41 -23.86 4.40
CA GLU A 6 31.83 -23.40 5.68
C GLU A 6 32.25 -21.97 6.05
N ALA A 7 33.49 -21.58 5.75
CA ALA A 7 33.96 -20.21 5.99
C ALA A 7 33.16 -19.17 5.19
N ILE A 8 32.78 -19.49 3.94
CA ILE A 8 31.94 -18.62 3.10
C ILE A 8 30.56 -18.40 3.74
N HIS A 9 29.93 -19.47 4.24
CA HIS A 9 28.64 -19.35 4.93
C HIS A 9 28.74 -18.57 6.25
N LYS A 10 29.82 -18.79 7.03
CA LYS A 10 30.07 -18.02 8.26
C LYS A 10 30.25 -16.53 7.96
N GLU A 11 30.90 -16.19 6.87
CA GLU A 11 31.10 -14.81 6.45
C GLU A 11 29.77 -14.12 6.12
N PHE A 12 28.83 -14.81 5.46
CA PHE A 12 27.48 -14.28 5.20
C PHE A 12 26.76 -13.90 6.50
N THR A 13 26.87 -14.77 7.53
CA THR A 13 26.24 -14.54 8.84
C THR A 13 26.94 -13.43 9.62
N ILE A 14 28.27 -13.44 9.69
CA ILE A 14 29.06 -12.44 10.44
C ILE A 14 28.87 -11.04 9.85
N LYS A 15 28.87 -10.93 8.51
CA LYS A 15 28.74 -9.65 7.81
C LYS A 15 27.28 -9.26 7.53
N GLN A 16 26.31 -10.06 7.98
CA GLN A 16 24.87 -9.84 7.74
C GLN A 16 24.54 -9.55 6.27
N ILE A 17 25.13 -10.34 5.36
CA ILE A 17 24.94 -10.13 3.92
C ILE A 17 23.51 -10.50 3.54
N SER A 18 22.81 -9.58 2.87
CA SER A 18 21.44 -9.83 2.39
C SER A 18 21.42 -10.93 1.33
N TYR A 19 20.48 -11.86 1.45
CA TYR A 19 20.27 -12.93 0.48
C TYR A 19 20.12 -12.40 -0.95
N ASP A 20 19.45 -11.26 -1.13
CA ASP A 20 19.17 -10.68 -2.44
C ASP A 20 20.44 -10.29 -3.21
N THR A 21 21.51 -9.97 -2.48
CA THR A 21 22.81 -9.58 -3.04
C THR A 21 23.68 -10.77 -3.45
N LEU A 22 23.30 -12.00 -3.08
CA LEU A 22 24.03 -13.21 -3.45
C LEU A 22 23.81 -13.56 -4.92
N SER A 23 24.80 -14.21 -5.53
CA SER A 23 24.68 -14.73 -6.89
C SER A 23 23.64 -15.86 -6.97
N ASN A 24 23.03 -16.04 -8.14
CA ASN A 24 21.98 -17.05 -8.36
C ASN A 24 22.48 -18.49 -8.10
N SER A 25 23.76 -18.77 -8.35
CA SER A 25 24.36 -20.08 -8.06
C SER A 25 24.45 -20.36 -6.56
N VAL A 26 24.90 -19.39 -5.76
CA VAL A 26 24.98 -19.50 -4.30
C VAL A 26 23.58 -19.60 -3.69
N LYS A 27 22.63 -18.79 -4.18
CA LYS A 27 21.21 -18.86 -3.82
C LYS A 27 20.65 -20.27 -4.03
N THR A 28 20.89 -20.84 -5.21
CA THR A 28 20.42 -22.19 -5.57
C THR A 28 21.04 -23.26 -4.66
N GLU A 29 22.34 -23.15 -4.37
CA GLU A 29 23.05 -24.13 -3.54
C GLU A 29 22.58 -24.07 -2.07
N ILE A 30 22.35 -22.87 -1.53
CA ILE A 30 21.73 -22.68 -0.20
C ILE A 30 20.35 -23.37 -0.15
N PHE A 31 19.52 -23.18 -1.18
CA PHE A 31 18.21 -23.83 -1.27
C PHE A 31 18.29 -25.36 -1.37
N LYS A 32 19.27 -25.89 -2.11
CA LYS A 32 19.52 -27.34 -2.18
C LYS A 32 19.97 -27.91 -0.83
N TYR A 33 20.77 -27.18 -0.06
CA TYR A 33 21.14 -27.60 1.30
C TYR A 33 19.94 -27.63 2.26
N LEU A 34 18.95 -26.76 2.07
CA LEU A 34 17.68 -26.80 2.80
C LEU A 34 16.82 -28.01 2.40
N GLN A 35 16.89 -28.46 1.14
CA GLN A 35 16.16 -29.63 0.65
C GLN A 35 16.87 -30.97 0.98
N GLY A 36 18.20 -31.00 1.04
CA GLY A 36 19.01 -32.23 1.06
C GLY A 36 19.45 -32.73 2.45
N LYS A 37 19.22 -31.97 3.52
CA LYS A 37 19.37 -32.46 4.89
C LYS A 37 17.98 -32.60 5.51
N ASN A 38 17.79 -33.59 6.38
CA ASN A 38 16.61 -33.78 7.24
C ASN A 38 16.33 -32.53 8.11
N VAL A 39 16.00 -31.40 7.50
CA VAL A 39 15.40 -30.26 8.15
C VAL A 39 14.05 -30.78 8.59
N LYS A 40 13.90 -31.03 9.89
CA LYS A 40 12.59 -31.37 10.46
C LYS A 40 11.57 -30.43 9.85
N VAL A 41 10.48 -30.98 9.32
CA VAL A 41 9.43 -30.20 8.65
C VAL A 41 9.01 -28.99 9.49
N GLU A 42 8.99 -29.16 10.82
CA GLU A 42 8.79 -28.11 11.82
C GLU A 42 9.75 -26.91 11.68
N ASN A 43 11.05 -27.15 11.46
CA ASN A 43 12.06 -26.10 11.30
C ASN A 43 11.93 -25.40 9.93
N PHE A 44 11.56 -26.13 8.89
CA PHE A 44 11.29 -25.53 7.58
C PHE A 44 10.06 -24.64 7.64
N ILE A 45 8.96 -25.12 8.23
CA ILE A 45 7.74 -24.33 8.46
C ILE A 45 8.07 -23.08 9.27
N LYS A 46 8.80 -23.22 10.39
CA LYS A 46 9.19 -22.07 11.21
C LYS A 46 10.03 -21.04 10.45
N ASN A 47 10.95 -21.49 9.60
CA ASN A 47 11.76 -20.59 8.76
C ASN A 47 10.91 -19.88 7.70
N VAL A 48 9.95 -20.57 7.09
CA VAL A 48 9.00 -19.98 6.14
C VAL A 48 8.09 -18.97 6.85
N GLU A 49 7.54 -19.31 8.01
CA GLU A 49 6.73 -18.38 8.83
C GLU A 49 7.53 -17.13 9.18
N ASN A 50 8.77 -17.27 9.64
CA ASN A 50 9.63 -16.13 9.95
C ASN A 50 9.86 -15.23 8.72
N ILE A 51 10.10 -15.80 7.53
CA ILE A 51 10.25 -15.04 6.29
C ILE A 51 8.95 -14.28 5.97
N VAL A 52 7.79 -14.92 6.09
CA VAL A 52 6.50 -14.25 5.85
C VAL A 52 6.27 -13.12 6.85
N PHE A 53 6.58 -13.34 8.13
CA PHE A 53 6.51 -12.28 9.14
C PHE A 53 7.46 -11.13 8.83
N ASP A 54 8.68 -11.41 8.37
CA ASP A 54 9.64 -10.39 7.98
C ASP A 54 9.15 -9.58 6.77
N ILE A 55 8.52 -10.23 5.78
CA ILE A 55 7.90 -9.55 4.64
C ILE A 55 6.78 -8.61 5.11
N LEU A 56 5.93 -9.04 6.05
CA LEU A 56 4.85 -8.21 6.59
C LEU A 56 5.35 -6.96 7.35
N LYS A 57 6.60 -6.97 7.83
CA LYS A 57 7.24 -5.79 8.45
C LYS A 57 7.64 -4.71 7.45
N PHE A 58 7.59 -4.99 6.15
CA PHE A 58 7.87 -4.02 5.09
C PHE A 58 6.57 -3.61 4.38
N PRO A 59 5.71 -2.79 5.01
CA PRO A 59 4.49 -2.33 4.36
C PRO A 59 4.81 -1.45 3.14
N PRO A 60 3.95 -1.45 2.12
CA PRO A 60 4.07 -0.52 1.01
C PRO A 60 4.05 0.92 1.52
N GLN A 61 4.81 1.81 0.88
CA GLN A 61 4.80 3.23 1.28
C GLN A 61 3.45 3.84 0.92
N PRO A 62 2.93 4.83 1.67
CA PRO A 62 1.64 5.46 1.36
C PRO A 62 1.51 5.95 -0.09
N ARG A 63 2.61 6.45 -0.67
CA ARG A 63 2.70 6.90 -2.06
C ARG A 63 2.53 5.77 -3.10
N ASP A 64 2.87 4.54 -2.72
CA ASP A 64 2.77 3.35 -3.58
C ASP A 64 1.33 2.83 -3.59
N ILE A 65 0.53 3.18 -2.56
CA ILE A 65 -0.89 2.83 -2.44
C ILE A 65 -1.74 3.92 -3.09
N PHE A 66 -1.47 5.18 -2.75
CA PHE A 66 -2.14 6.34 -3.29
C PHE A 66 -1.10 7.24 -3.96
N SER A 67 -1.05 7.21 -5.30
CA SER A 67 -0.44 8.31 -6.03
C SER A 67 -1.21 9.58 -5.62
N GLY A 68 -0.55 10.72 -5.37
CA GLY A 68 -1.14 11.94 -4.76
C GLY A 68 -2.34 12.59 -5.49
N ASN A 69 -2.93 11.88 -6.45
CA ASN A 69 -4.07 12.14 -7.31
C ASN A 69 -5.31 11.33 -6.87
N VAL A 70 -5.59 11.25 -5.57
CA VAL A 70 -6.69 10.45 -5.03
C VAL A 70 -8.05 11.02 -5.45
N ASP A 71 -8.87 10.15 -6.05
CA ASP A 71 -10.29 10.40 -6.34
C ASP A 71 -11.14 9.19 -5.92
N ALA A 72 -12.47 9.30 -6.06
CA ALA A 72 -13.40 8.24 -5.67
C ALA A 72 -13.18 6.91 -6.43
N ARG A 73 -12.66 6.96 -7.65
CA ARG A 73 -12.37 5.75 -8.45
C ARG A 73 -11.13 5.06 -7.90
N GLU A 74 -10.11 5.82 -7.55
CA GLU A 74 -8.89 5.27 -6.95
C GLU A 74 -9.19 4.65 -5.58
N ILE A 75 -10.02 5.30 -4.77
CA ILE A 75 -10.48 4.74 -3.49
C ILE A 75 -11.21 3.43 -3.70
N LYS A 76 -12.13 3.36 -4.68
CA LYS A 76 -12.84 2.12 -5.01
C LYS A 76 -11.89 1.00 -5.46
N ARG A 77 -10.92 1.32 -6.30
CA ARG A 77 -9.91 0.35 -6.76
C ARG A 77 -9.10 -0.23 -5.60
N ILE A 78 -8.69 0.63 -4.66
CA ILE A 78 -7.97 0.22 -3.45
C ILE A 78 -8.89 -0.58 -2.51
N SER A 79 -10.16 -0.18 -2.37
CA SER A 79 -11.13 -0.91 -1.54
C SER A 79 -11.36 -2.32 -2.05
N GLU A 80 -11.43 -2.53 -3.36
CA GLU A 80 -11.54 -3.86 -3.96
C GLU A 80 -10.29 -4.72 -3.74
N LYS A 81 -9.10 -4.10 -3.74
CA LYS A 81 -7.83 -4.81 -3.50
C LYS A 81 -7.67 -5.29 -2.07
N TYR A 82 -8.07 -4.48 -1.09
CA TYR A 82 -7.90 -4.81 0.34
C TYR A 82 -9.18 -5.40 0.97
N GLY A 83 -10.35 -5.16 0.41
CA GLY A 83 -11.62 -5.73 0.87
C GLY A 83 -12.41 -4.87 1.87
N PHE A 84 -12.07 -3.59 2.06
CA PHE A 84 -12.89 -2.68 2.87
C PHE A 84 -14.05 -2.09 2.06
N SER A 85 -15.10 -1.61 2.73
CA SER A 85 -16.25 -0.98 2.06
C SER A 85 -15.92 0.42 1.55
N CYS A 86 -16.26 0.74 0.31
CA CYS A 86 -16.24 2.11 -0.22
C CYS A 86 -17.65 2.73 -0.34
N LYS A 87 -18.67 2.12 0.27
CA LYS A 87 -20.04 2.64 0.21
C LYS A 87 -20.18 3.87 1.10
N THR A 88 -20.85 4.88 0.57
CA THR A 88 -21.11 6.15 1.27
C THR A 88 -22.57 6.57 1.10
N ASN A 89 -23.04 7.48 1.94
CA ASN A 89 -24.33 8.12 1.80
C ASN A 89 -24.28 9.07 0.59
N ALA A 90 -24.80 8.62 -0.55
CA ALA A 90 -24.79 9.38 -1.80
C ALA A 90 -25.42 10.77 -1.68
N LYS A 91 -26.41 10.97 -0.79
CA LYS A 91 -27.06 12.28 -0.58
C LYS A 91 -26.14 13.29 0.12
N LYS A 92 -25.16 12.82 0.90
CA LYS A 92 -24.23 13.67 1.67
C LYS A 92 -22.90 13.88 0.96
N THR A 93 -22.48 12.88 0.19
CA THR A 93 -21.12 12.76 -0.32
C THR A 93 -21.04 12.89 -1.83
N SER A 94 -22.18 12.86 -2.52
CA SER A 94 -22.27 12.76 -3.98
C SER A 94 -21.38 11.64 -4.54
N ASN A 95 -21.18 10.56 -3.76
CA ASN A 95 -20.26 9.46 -4.02
C ASN A 95 -18.85 9.92 -4.45
N GLY A 96 -18.36 11.01 -3.85
CA GLY A 96 -17.02 11.55 -4.08
C GLY A 96 -16.84 12.29 -5.40
N SER A 97 -17.92 12.66 -6.10
CA SER A 97 -17.83 13.43 -7.36
C SER A 97 -17.09 14.76 -7.18
N LYS A 98 -17.30 15.47 -6.06
CA LYS A 98 -16.60 16.73 -5.76
C LYS A 98 -15.13 16.53 -5.45
N LEU A 99 -14.72 15.36 -4.95
CA LEU A 99 -13.30 15.03 -4.76
C LEU A 99 -12.58 14.96 -6.11
N LEU A 100 -13.23 14.39 -7.14
CA LEU A 100 -12.70 14.41 -8.50
C LEU A 100 -12.54 15.84 -9.01
N THR A 101 -13.52 16.72 -8.79
CA THR A 101 -13.43 18.14 -9.17
C THR A 101 -12.22 18.82 -8.51
N VAL A 102 -12.06 18.67 -7.19
CA VAL A 102 -10.91 19.25 -6.45
C VAL A 102 -9.59 18.70 -6.99
N LYS A 103 -9.49 17.38 -7.19
CA LYS A 103 -8.29 16.74 -7.71
C LYS A 103 -7.92 17.26 -9.10
N SER A 104 -8.88 17.37 -10.01
CA SER A 104 -8.64 17.87 -11.37
C SER A 104 -8.22 19.35 -11.35
N ARG A 105 -8.98 20.22 -10.67
CA ARG A 105 -8.66 21.66 -10.61
C ARG A 105 -7.32 21.94 -9.94
N ARG A 106 -6.97 21.22 -8.87
CA ARG A 106 -5.64 21.31 -8.24
C ARG A 106 -4.53 20.96 -9.24
N ASN A 107 -4.71 19.90 -10.03
CA ASN A 107 -3.72 19.48 -11.02
C ASN A 107 -3.59 20.51 -12.15
N ASP A 108 -4.71 21.02 -12.68
CA ASP A 108 -4.70 22.03 -13.73
C ASP A 108 -3.98 23.31 -13.26
N LEU A 109 -4.24 23.75 -12.02
CA LEU A 109 -3.56 24.88 -11.40
C LEU A 109 -2.07 24.62 -11.19
N ALA A 110 -1.69 23.43 -10.69
CA ALA A 110 -0.30 23.09 -10.40
C ALA A 110 0.56 22.95 -11.67
N HIS A 111 -0.04 22.49 -12.77
CA HIS A 111 0.62 22.41 -14.07
C HIS A 111 0.54 23.73 -14.87
N GLY A 112 -0.21 24.72 -14.39
CA GLY A 112 -0.39 26.00 -15.06
C GLY A 112 -1.30 25.93 -16.30
N PHE A 113 -2.12 24.88 -16.43
CA PHE A 113 -3.10 24.77 -17.51
C PHE A 113 -4.23 25.81 -17.38
N ILE A 114 -4.54 26.22 -16.15
CA ILE A 114 -5.45 27.32 -15.84
C ILE A 114 -4.85 28.19 -14.74
N SER A 115 -5.19 29.47 -14.72
CA SER A 115 -4.88 30.41 -13.65
C SER A 115 -5.90 30.32 -12.51
N PHE A 116 -5.53 30.83 -11.33
CA PHE A 116 -6.47 30.98 -10.20
C PHE A 116 -7.67 31.86 -10.55
N GLN A 117 -7.48 32.88 -11.39
CA GLN A 117 -8.56 33.75 -11.83
C GLN A 117 -9.55 33.00 -12.74
N GLU A 118 -9.04 32.18 -13.67
CA GLU A 118 -9.90 31.35 -14.54
C GLU A 118 -10.66 30.31 -13.72
N CYS A 119 -9.98 29.60 -12.82
CA CYS A 119 -10.64 28.64 -11.93
C CYS A 119 -11.67 29.31 -11.02
N GLY A 120 -11.34 30.47 -10.44
CA GLY A 120 -12.22 31.18 -9.50
C GLY A 120 -13.48 31.75 -10.13
N LYS A 121 -13.47 32.07 -11.43
CA LYS A 121 -14.65 32.55 -12.16
C LYS A 121 -15.73 31.46 -12.34
N GLU A 122 -15.35 30.19 -12.27
CA GLU A 122 -16.29 29.07 -12.45
C GLU A 122 -17.05 28.67 -11.18
N TYR A 123 -16.61 29.14 -10.01
CA TYR A 123 -17.18 28.72 -8.72
C TYR A 123 -17.54 29.92 -7.86
N SER A 124 -18.80 29.97 -7.41
CA SER A 124 -19.21 30.90 -6.37
C SER A 124 -18.64 30.49 -5.00
N ILE A 125 -18.69 31.42 -4.02
CA ILE A 125 -18.32 31.10 -2.63
C ILE A 125 -19.19 29.95 -2.09
N GLN A 126 -20.47 29.93 -2.44
CA GLN A 126 -21.40 28.88 -2.04
C GLN A 126 -21.00 27.53 -2.64
N ASP A 127 -20.56 27.49 -3.89
CA ASP A 127 -20.06 26.26 -4.53
C ASP A 127 -18.82 25.72 -3.81
N LEU A 128 -17.88 26.59 -3.46
CA LEU A 128 -16.66 26.20 -2.73
C LEU A 128 -16.99 25.63 -1.34
N ILE A 129 -17.95 26.24 -0.63
CA ILE A 129 -18.45 25.74 0.66
C ILE A 129 -19.07 24.36 0.50
N LEU A 130 -19.91 24.16 -0.52
CA LEU A 130 -20.54 22.88 -0.80
C LEU A 130 -19.51 21.80 -1.15
N ILE A 131 -18.58 22.11 -2.06
CA ILE A 131 -17.48 21.22 -2.45
C ILE A 131 -16.70 20.79 -1.21
N LYS A 132 -16.27 21.73 -0.37
CA LYS A 132 -15.56 21.44 0.88
C LYS A 132 -16.36 20.49 1.76
N LYS A 133 -17.66 20.77 1.97
CA LYS A 133 -18.52 19.96 2.83
C LYS A 133 -18.66 18.53 2.32
N GLU A 134 -18.95 18.35 1.03
CA GLU A 134 -19.13 17.03 0.42
C GLU A 134 -17.83 16.23 0.40
N VAL A 135 -16.69 16.87 0.11
CA VAL A 135 -15.37 16.23 0.11
C VAL A 135 -15.01 15.74 1.51
N ILE A 136 -15.19 16.58 2.55
CA ILE A 136 -14.91 16.19 3.93
C ILE A 136 -15.84 15.05 4.35
N ALA A 137 -17.14 15.12 4.03
CA ALA A 137 -18.09 14.07 4.35
C ALA A 137 -17.71 12.74 3.69
N TYR A 138 -17.34 12.77 2.40
CA TYR A 138 -16.93 11.57 1.66
C TYR A 138 -15.69 10.93 2.27
N ILE A 139 -14.62 11.71 2.50
CA ILE A 139 -13.39 11.19 3.10
C ILE A 139 -13.67 10.63 4.51
N SER A 140 -14.49 11.31 5.30
CA SER A 140 -14.83 10.85 6.66
C SER A 140 -15.56 9.51 6.65
N GLU A 141 -16.53 9.32 5.76
CA GLU A 141 -17.24 8.04 5.64
C GLU A 141 -16.32 6.91 5.15
N ILE A 142 -15.41 7.19 4.22
CA ILE A 142 -14.40 6.19 3.80
C ILE A 142 -13.48 5.81 4.97
N LEU A 143 -13.03 6.78 5.77
CA LEU A 143 -12.22 6.50 6.96
C LEU A 143 -12.99 5.65 7.98
N ASN A 144 -14.28 5.93 8.19
CA ASN A 144 -15.13 5.11 9.05
C ASN A 144 -15.27 3.67 8.55
N ASN A 145 -15.43 3.48 7.24
CA ASN A 145 -15.49 2.13 6.67
C ASN A 145 -14.17 1.36 6.85
N ILE A 146 -13.02 2.05 6.76
CA ILE A 146 -11.70 1.45 7.03
C ILE A 146 -11.58 1.12 8.51
N GLN A 147 -12.03 2.01 9.40
CA GLN A 147 -12.03 1.77 10.85
C GLN A 147 -12.87 0.53 11.19
N GLU A 148 -14.09 0.43 10.66
CA GLU A 148 -14.96 -0.75 10.84
C GLU A 148 -14.30 -2.04 10.34
N TYR A 149 -13.65 -1.99 9.18
CA TYR A 149 -12.92 -3.13 8.62
C TYR A 149 -11.78 -3.60 9.53
N LEU A 150 -11.06 -2.66 10.16
CA LEU A 150 -9.96 -2.94 11.09
C LEU A 150 -10.49 -3.48 12.43
N ASP A 151 -11.49 -2.81 13.01
CA ASP A 151 -12.06 -3.16 14.32
C ASP A 151 -12.65 -4.56 14.31
N ASN A 152 -13.34 -4.92 13.23
CA ASN A 152 -13.94 -6.24 13.04
C ASN A 152 -12.97 -7.26 12.43
N ARG A 153 -11.71 -6.89 12.21
CA ARG A 153 -10.65 -7.73 11.61
C ARG A 153 -11.10 -8.45 10.33
N MET A 154 -11.83 -7.75 9.48
CA MET A 154 -12.46 -8.32 8.27
C MET A 154 -11.44 -8.76 7.20
N TYR A 155 -10.15 -8.48 7.42
CA TYR A 155 -9.04 -9.03 6.65
C TYR A 155 -8.74 -10.50 6.97
N LEU A 156 -9.26 -11.04 8.07
CA LEU A 156 -9.11 -12.44 8.47
C LEU A 156 -10.23 -13.30 7.85
N LYS A 157 -9.89 -14.53 7.48
CA LYS A 157 -10.87 -15.58 7.13
C LYS A 157 -11.33 -16.33 8.36
#